data_AF-A0A3N5JVK6-F1
#
_entry.id   AF-A0A3N5JVK6-F1
#
_cell.length_a   1.000
_cell.length_b   1.000
_cell.length_c   1.000
_cell.angle_alpha   90.00
_cell.angle_beta   90.00
_cell.angle_gamma   90.00
#
_symmetry.space_group_name_H-M   'P 1'
#
loop_
_entity.id
_entity.type
_entity.pdbx_description
1 polymer ?
#
loop_
_entity_poly.entity_id
_entity_poly.type
_entity_poly.pdbx_seq_one_letter_code
_entity_poly.pdbx_strand_id
1 'polypeptide(L)'
;MDYAALSIAFTLLFLAEMGDKTQLMAMTLAHRYRVLPVVVGTFAAFALLNLIAVLVGEGVARIVPRNAVLVVAGLLFLLFAWRSWRDAAEEPTEATTIDHRRAWLTSFTLIFVAELGDKTQLAMVALAAKTGALWSVYIGGTLA
;
A
#
# COMPACT_ATOMS: atom_id res chain seq x y z
N MET A 1 -3.40 -1.92 22.63
CA MET A 1 -2.72 -1.86 21.33
C MET A 1 -1.38 -2.54 21.47
N ASP A 2 -1.00 -3.37 20.51
CA ASP A 2 0.32 -4.01 20.50
C ASP A 2 1.33 -3.06 19.86
N TYR A 3 2.24 -2.51 20.66
CA TYR A 3 3.25 -1.56 20.20
C TYR A 3 4.37 -2.22 19.38
N ALA A 4 4.62 -3.51 19.59
CA ALA A 4 5.60 -4.26 18.81
C ALA A 4 5.09 -4.54 17.39
N ALA A 5 3.82 -4.92 17.26
CA ALA A 5 3.19 -5.06 15.95
C ALA A 5 3.17 -3.73 15.17
N LEU A 6 2.94 -2.62 15.87
CA LEU A 6 2.96 -1.28 15.28
C LEU A 6 4.35 -0.90 14.76
N SER A 7 5.40 -1.07 15.57
CA SER A 7 6.77 -0.70 15.16
C SER A 7 7.30 -1.60 14.04
N ILE A 8 6.94 -2.89 14.04
CA ILE A 8 7.25 -3.82 12.95
C ILE A 8 6.54 -3.38 11.68
N ALA A 9 5.24 -3.10 11.73
CA ALA A 9 4.48 -2.65 10.57
C ALA A 9 5.08 -1.36 10.00
N PHE A 10 5.29 -0.34 10.84
CA PHE A 10 5.89 0.92 10.43
C PHE A 10 7.25 0.72 9.75
N THR A 11 8.19 0.06 10.45
CA THR A 11 9.57 -0.07 9.94
C THR A 11 9.62 -0.90 8.66
N LEU A 12 8.86 -1.99 8.60
CA LEU A 12 8.83 -2.87 7.44
C LEU A 12 8.22 -2.18 6.22
N LEU A 13 7.07 -1.51 6.39
CA LEU A 13 6.43 -0.80 5.28
C LEU A 13 7.24 0.42 4.85
N PHE A 14 7.76 1.20 5.80
CA PHE A 14 8.55 2.39 5.50
C PHE A 14 9.78 2.02 4.65
N LEU A 15 10.50 0.95 5.02
CA LEU A 15 11.62 0.47 4.22
C LEU A 15 11.19 -0.08 2.86
N ALA A 16 10.01 -0.70 2.77
CA ALA A 16 9.50 -1.28 1.53
C ALA A 16 9.01 -0.22 0.52
N GLU A 17 8.54 0.93 1.02
CA GLU A 17 8.00 2.05 0.23
C GLU A 17 9.04 3.15 -0.06
N MET A 18 10.22 3.09 0.57
CA MET A 18 11.28 4.08 0.40
C MET A 18 11.80 4.12 -1.05
N GLY A 19 11.51 5.22 -1.75
CA GLY A 19 11.97 5.46 -3.12
C GLY A 19 11.07 4.86 -4.21
N ASP A 20 9.82 4.52 -3.89
CA ASP A 20 8.91 3.90 -4.85
C ASP A 20 8.29 4.90 -5.85
N LYS A 21 7.72 4.35 -6.94
CA LYS A 21 6.99 5.00 -8.02
C LYS A 21 5.92 5.98 -7.53
N THR A 22 5.29 5.72 -6.39
CA THR A 22 4.26 6.60 -5.83
C THR A 22 4.81 7.86 -5.21
N GLN A 23 6.04 7.85 -4.69
CA GLN A 23 6.77 9.08 -4.34
C GLN A 23 7.05 9.90 -5.61
N LEU A 24 7.49 9.22 -6.66
CA LEU A 24 7.54 9.66 -8.08
C LEU A 24 6.35 10.51 -8.50
N MET A 25 5.21 9.85 -8.42
CA MET A 25 3.92 10.36 -8.86
C MET A 25 3.42 11.51 -7.99
N ALA A 26 3.59 11.41 -6.67
CA ALA A 26 3.22 12.47 -5.74
C ALA A 26 4.01 13.77 -5.98
N MET A 27 5.32 13.67 -6.23
CA MET A 27 6.15 14.83 -6.60
C MET A 27 5.69 15.46 -7.91
N THR A 28 5.38 14.64 -8.92
CA THR A 28 4.89 15.11 -10.22
C THR A 28 3.53 15.80 -10.10
N LEU A 29 2.60 15.24 -9.32
CA LEU A 29 1.30 15.86 -9.05
C LEU A 29 1.43 17.14 -8.22
N ALA A 30 2.33 17.20 -7.24
CA ALA A 30 2.59 18.39 -6.45
C ALA A 30 3.22 19.53 -7.26
N HIS A 31 3.91 19.21 -8.36
CA HIS A 31 4.39 20.21 -9.32
C HIS A 31 3.26 20.76 -10.21
N ARG A 32 2.28 19.92 -10.58
CA ARG A 32 1.15 20.30 -11.46
C ARG A 32 -0.05 20.92 -10.72
N TYR A 33 -0.24 20.59 -9.44
CA TYR A 33 -1.39 21.00 -8.64
C TYR A 33 -0.98 21.57 -7.29
N ARG A 34 -1.94 22.15 -6.55
CA ARG A 34 -1.70 22.62 -5.17
C ARG A 34 -1.33 21.44 -4.27
N VAL A 35 -0.27 21.61 -3.48
CA VAL A 35 0.29 20.56 -2.59
C VAL A 35 -0.74 19.98 -1.64
N LEU A 36 -1.55 20.82 -0.99
CA LEU A 36 -2.46 20.34 0.07
C LEU A 36 -3.53 19.36 -0.44
N PRO A 37 -4.30 19.64 -1.53
CA PRO A 37 -5.17 18.63 -2.14
C PRO A 37 -4.46 17.34 -2.55
N VAL A 38 -3.23 17.42 -3.07
CA VAL A 38 -2.46 16.24 -3.48
C VAL A 38 -2.15 15.37 -2.26
N VAL A 39 -1.59 15.97 -1.20
CA VAL A 39 -1.28 15.28 0.06
C VAL A 39 -2.52 14.61 0.65
N VAL A 40 -3.66 15.32 0.69
CA VAL A 40 -4.92 14.75 1.22
C VAL A 40 -5.41 13.58 0.37
N GLY A 41 -5.36 13.70 -0.96
CA GLY A 41 -5.75 12.62 -1.87
C GLY A 41 -4.87 11.39 -1.73
N THR A 42 -3.56 11.60 -1.69
CA THR A 42 -2.55 10.55 -1.48
C THR A 42 -2.75 9.84 -0.15
N PHE A 43 -2.83 10.59 0.94
CA PHE A 43 -3.00 10.03 2.27
C PHE A 43 -4.32 9.24 2.39
N ALA A 44 -5.41 9.77 1.82
CA ALA A 44 -6.70 9.07 1.82
C ALA A 44 -6.65 7.75 1.04
N ALA A 45 -5.89 7.69 -0.06
CA ALA A 45 -5.70 6.45 -0.81
C ALA A 45 -4.94 5.40 0.02
N PHE A 46 -3.79 5.77 0.59
CA PHE A 46 -3.00 4.86 1.44
C PHE A 46 -3.79 4.38 2.65
N ALA A 47 -4.49 5.27 3.36
CA ALA A 47 -5.31 4.90 4.50
C ALA A 47 -6.41 3.91 4.10
N LEU A 48 -7.09 4.12 2.97
CA LEU A 48 -8.12 3.19 2.51
C LEU A 48 -7.55 1.83 2.11
N LEU A 49 -6.43 1.82 1.38
CA LEU A 49 -5.75 0.59 0.95
C LEU A 49 -5.27 -0.24 2.13
N ASN A 50 -4.62 0.41 3.10
CA ASN A 50 -4.17 -0.23 4.33
C ASN A 50 -5.34 -0.78 5.15
N LEU A 51 -6.46 -0.05 5.22
CA LEU A 51 -7.65 -0.54 5.92
C LEU A 51 -8.18 -1.83 5.27
N ILE A 52 -8.30 -1.84 3.93
CA ILE A 52 -8.74 -3.02 3.18
C ILE A 52 -7.78 -4.19 3.42
N ALA A 53 -6.47 -3.96 3.30
CA ALA A 53 -5.45 -5.00 3.48
C ALA A 53 -5.53 -5.66 4.87
N VAL A 54 -5.65 -4.86 5.93
CA VAL A 54 -5.69 -5.38 7.30
C VAL A 54 -7.01 -6.10 7.58
N LEU A 55 -8.14 -5.61 7.06
CA LEU A 55 -9.44 -6.31 7.15
C LEU A 55 -9.41 -7.67 6.44
N VAL A 56 -8.80 -7.73 5.25
CA VAL A 56 -8.61 -8.98 4.51
C VAL A 56 -7.69 -9.93 5.28
N GLY A 57 -6.57 -9.43 5.81
CA GLY A 57 -5.64 -10.24 6.60
C GLY A 57 -6.28 -10.86 7.84
N GLU A 58 -7.04 -10.06 8.59
CA GLU A 58 -7.81 -10.55 9.75
C GLU A 58 -8.88 -11.57 9.34
N GLY A 59 -9.61 -11.32 8.25
CA GLY A 59 -10.62 -12.25 7.73
C GLY A 59 -10.00 -13.59 7.32
N VAL A 60 -8.86 -13.56 6.62
CA VAL A 60 -8.11 -14.75 6.22
C VAL A 60 -7.61 -15.52 7.44
N ALA A 61 -7.09 -14.84 8.46
CA ALA A 61 -6.57 -15.49 9.67
C ALA A 61 -7.62 -16.28 10.45
N ARG A 62 -8.90 -15.91 10.35
CA ARG A 62 -10.01 -16.61 11.03
C ARG A 62 -10.41 -17.90 10.34
N ILE A 63 -10.13 -18.04 9.04
CA ILE A 63 -10.62 -19.14 8.21
C ILE A 63 -9.47 -20.08 7.81
N VAL A 64 -8.28 -19.53 7.57
CA VAL A 64 -7.14 -20.25 6.99
C VAL A 64 -6.10 -20.56 8.07
N PRO A 65 -5.62 -21.82 8.17
CA PRO A 65 -4.59 -22.16 9.13
C PRO A 65 -3.29 -21.38 8.87
N ARG A 66 -2.66 -20.92 9.94
CA ARG A 66 -1.48 -20.04 9.91
C ARG A 66 -0.36 -20.50 8.97
N ASN A 67 -0.09 -21.80 8.93
CA ASN A 67 0.96 -22.36 8.06
C ASN A 67 0.64 -22.18 6.57
N ALA A 68 -0.64 -22.34 6.19
CA ALA A 68 -1.07 -22.12 4.82
C ALA A 68 -0.99 -20.63 4.45
N VAL A 69 -1.36 -19.71 5.37
CA VAL A 69 -1.22 -18.26 5.15
C VAL A 69 0.24 -17.89 4.86
N LEU A 70 1.19 -18.40 5.66
CA LEU A 70 2.61 -18.10 5.48
C LEU A 70 3.17 -18.66 4.16
N VAL A 71 2.80 -19.89 3.79
CA VAL A 71 3.23 -20.50 2.53
C VAL A 71 2.66 -19.73 1.34
N VAL A 72 1.36 -19.42 1.35
CA VAL A 72 0.71 -18.67 0.26
C VAL A 72 1.28 -17.26 0.16
N ALA A 73 1.44 -16.54 1.28
CA ALA A 73 2.06 -15.22 1.28
C ALA A 73 3.49 -15.27 0.72
N GLY A 74 4.30 -16.24 1.12
CA GLY A 74 5.65 -16.44 0.58
C GLY A 74 5.66 -16.71 -0.93
N LEU A 75 4.75 -17.56 -1.42
CA LEU A 75 4.60 -17.84 -2.85
C LEU A 75 4.16 -16.59 -3.62
N LEU A 76 3.21 -15.81 -3.09
CA LEU A 76 2.79 -14.55 -3.69
C LEU A 76 3.94 -13.54 -3.73
N PHE A 77 4.74 -13.42 -2.66
CA PHE A 77 5.93 -12.57 -2.66
C PHE A 77 6.94 -12.98 -3.75
N LEU A 78 7.20 -14.28 -3.92
CA LEU A 78 8.07 -14.77 -4.98
C LEU A 78 7.50 -14.50 -6.37
N LEU A 79 6.19 -14.66 -6.54
CA LEU A 79 5.50 -14.34 -7.79
C LEU A 79 5.59 -12.84 -8.10
N PHE A 80 5.36 -11.97 -7.13
CA PHE A 80 5.50 -10.52 -7.27
C PHE A 80 6.94 -10.12 -7.58
N ALA A 81 7.92 -10.71 -6.89
CA ALA A 81 9.33 -10.48 -7.15
C ALA A 81 9.71 -10.87 -8.59
N TRP A 82 9.25 -12.05 -9.06
CA TRP A 82 9.48 -12.48 -10.44
C TRP A 82 8.76 -11.57 -11.44
N ARG A 83 7.48 -11.24 -11.21
CA ARG A 83 6.73 -10.37 -12.12
C ARG A 83 7.31 -8.97 -12.18
N SER A 84 7.67 -8.39 -11.04
CA SER A 84 8.37 -7.10 -10.96
C SER A 84 9.72 -7.13 -11.69
N TRP A 85 10.48 -8.23 -11.59
CA TRP A 85 11.70 -8.38 -12.37
C TRP A 85 11.44 -8.44 -13.89
N ARG A 86 10.30 -9.00 -14.31
CA ARG A 86 9.91 -9.07 -15.73
C ARG A 86 9.30 -7.78 -16.27
N ASP A 87 8.52 -7.07 -15.48
CA ASP A 87 7.74 -5.89 -15.89
C ASP A 87 8.52 -4.58 -15.75
N ALA A 88 9.86 -4.65 -15.65
CA ALA A 88 10.77 -3.50 -15.51
C ALA A 88 10.82 -2.55 -16.74
N ALA A 89 9.81 -2.57 -17.61
CA ALA A 89 9.77 -1.84 -18.88
C ALA A 89 8.43 -1.13 -19.19
N GLU A 90 7.49 -1.02 -18.24
CA GLU A 90 6.26 -0.26 -18.50
C GLU A 90 6.42 1.23 -18.15
N GLU A 91 6.23 2.07 -19.18
CA GLU A 91 6.20 3.52 -19.07
C GLU A 91 4.98 3.98 -18.23
N PRO A 92 5.07 5.10 -17.50
CA PRO A 92 3.98 5.57 -16.66
C PRO A 92 2.78 5.92 -17.55
N THR A 93 1.64 5.26 -17.28
CA THR A 93 0.35 5.56 -17.92
C THR A 93 0.10 7.07 -17.92
N GLU A 94 -0.04 7.63 -19.13
CA GLU A 94 -0.32 9.05 -19.33
C GLU A 94 -1.50 9.49 -18.47
N ALA A 95 -1.25 10.47 -17.60
CA ALA A 95 -2.29 11.13 -16.85
C ALA A 95 -3.24 11.82 -17.83
N THR A 96 -4.44 11.25 -17.97
CA THR A 96 -5.57 11.86 -18.66
C THR A 96 -5.79 13.30 -18.17
N THR A 97 -6.11 14.21 -19.08
CA THR A 97 -6.33 15.63 -18.81
C THR A 97 -7.51 15.80 -17.85
N ILE A 98 -7.25 16.12 -16.58
CA ILE A 98 -8.31 16.32 -15.57
C ILE A 98 -8.12 17.62 -14.79
N ASP A 99 -9.27 18.26 -14.56
CA ASP A 99 -9.56 19.55 -13.95
C ASP A 99 -8.86 19.82 -12.59
N HIS A 100 -8.31 21.04 -12.43
CA HIS A 100 -7.57 21.49 -11.24
C HIS A 100 -8.40 21.42 -9.94
N ARG A 101 -9.74 21.53 -10.03
CA ARG A 101 -10.64 21.37 -8.87
C ARG A 101 -10.67 19.96 -8.29
N ARG A 102 -10.21 18.96 -9.04
CA ARG A 102 -10.23 17.53 -8.67
C ARG A 102 -8.83 16.98 -8.35
N ALA A 103 -7.86 17.83 -8.02
CA ALA A 103 -6.50 17.40 -7.70
C ALA A 103 -6.45 16.32 -6.59
N TRP A 104 -7.26 16.46 -5.53
CA TRP A 104 -7.33 15.47 -4.47
C TRP A 104 -7.88 14.12 -4.97
N LEU A 105 -8.95 14.14 -5.77
CA LEU A 105 -9.55 12.93 -6.33
C LEU A 105 -8.63 12.27 -7.35
N THR A 106 -7.91 13.06 -8.14
CA THR A 106 -6.95 12.57 -9.14
C THR A 106 -5.77 11.88 -8.45
N SER A 107 -5.22 12.52 -7.42
CA SER A 107 -4.13 11.93 -6.61
C SER A 107 -4.59 10.64 -5.93
N PHE A 108 -5.79 10.67 -5.35
CA PHE A 108 -6.40 9.49 -4.75
C PHE A 108 -6.54 8.35 -5.75
N THR A 109 -7.18 8.56 -6.90
CA THR A 109 -7.45 7.50 -7.89
C THR A 109 -6.15 6.95 -8.47
N LEU A 110 -5.20 7.81 -8.82
CA LEU A 110 -3.92 7.37 -9.39
C LEU A 110 -3.13 6.54 -8.37
N ILE A 111 -3.01 6.99 -7.12
CA ILE A 111 -2.28 6.24 -6.08
C ILE A 111 -3.02 4.97 -5.72
N PHE A 112 -4.33 5.04 -5.53
CA PHE A 112 -5.15 3.88 -5.20
C PHE A 112 -4.97 2.76 -6.23
N VAL A 113 -5.02 3.09 -7.52
CA VAL A 113 -4.83 2.12 -8.61
C VAL A 113 -3.38 1.64 -8.69
N ALA A 114 -2.40 2.54 -8.55
CA ALA A 114 -0.98 2.20 -8.64
C ALA A 114 -0.49 1.27 -7.52
N GLU A 115 -1.11 1.36 -6.34
CA GLU A 115 -0.76 0.59 -5.15
C GLU A 115 -1.64 -0.65 -4.97
N LEU A 116 -2.77 -0.76 -5.67
CA LEU A 116 -3.71 -1.87 -5.49
C LEU A 116 -3.05 -3.22 -5.82
N GLY A 117 -2.93 -4.07 -4.80
CA GLY A 117 -2.30 -5.38 -4.92
C GLY A 117 -0.78 -5.35 -4.95
N ASP A 118 -0.11 -4.24 -4.63
CA ASP A 118 1.36 -4.22 -4.57
C ASP A 118 1.92 -5.04 -3.38
N LYS A 119 3.24 -5.27 -3.41
CA LYS A 119 4.04 -5.98 -2.40
C LYS A 119 3.75 -5.53 -0.98
N THR A 120 3.49 -4.25 -0.76
CA THR A 120 3.23 -3.67 0.56
C THR A 120 1.83 -3.98 1.07
N GLN A 121 0.84 -4.11 0.18
CA GLN A 121 -0.49 -4.63 0.55
C GLN A 121 -0.43 -6.10 0.95
N LEU A 122 0.34 -6.92 0.23
CA LEU A 122 0.56 -8.31 0.62
C LEU A 122 1.29 -8.42 1.96
N ALA A 123 2.29 -7.57 2.22
CA ALA A 123 2.94 -7.47 3.52
C ALA A 123 1.94 -7.14 4.62
N MET A 124 1.05 -6.17 4.39
CA MET A 124 0.03 -5.76 5.35
C MET A 124 -0.97 -6.86 5.65
N VAL A 125 -1.50 -7.52 4.61
CA VAL A 125 -2.40 -8.68 4.75
C VAL A 125 -1.72 -9.77 5.58
N ALA A 126 -0.47 -10.12 5.24
CA ALA A 126 0.27 -11.17 5.94
C ALA A 126 0.59 -10.80 7.40
N LEU A 127 0.96 -9.55 7.65
CA LEU A 127 1.30 -9.07 8.99
C LEU A 127 0.05 -8.97 9.88
N ALA A 128 -1.07 -8.48 9.35
CA ALA A 128 -2.36 -8.50 10.03
C ALA A 128 -2.79 -9.93 10.36
N ALA A 129 -2.69 -10.84 9.39
CA ALA A 129 -3.04 -12.24 9.59
C ALA A 129 -2.14 -12.96 10.62
N LYS A 130 -0.86 -12.58 10.71
CA LYS A 130 0.11 -13.17 11.64
C LYS A 130 -0.01 -12.66 13.07
N THR A 131 -0.30 -11.38 13.23
CA THR A 131 -0.29 -10.71 14.55
C THR A 131 -1.66 -10.69 15.21
N GLY A 132 -2.75 -10.74 14.45
CA GLY A 132 -4.11 -10.50 14.95
C GLY A 132 -4.32 -9.08 15.52
N ALA A 133 -3.33 -8.20 15.35
CA ALA A 133 -3.31 -6.85 15.92
C ALA A 133 -3.72 -5.82 14.86
N LEU A 134 -4.95 -5.95 14.33
CA LEU A 134 -5.51 -5.16 13.23
C LEU A 134 -5.17 -3.67 13.34
N TRP A 135 -5.54 -3.03 14.45
CA TRP A 135 -5.34 -1.59 14.64
C TRP A 135 -3.86 -1.18 14.73
N SER A 136 -3.00 -2.04 15.30
CA SER A 136 -1.57 -1.76 15.38
C SER A 136 -0.92 -1.80 14.00
N VAL A 137 -1.27 -2.80 13.19
CA VAL A 137 -0.77 -2.96 11.82
C VAL A 137 -1.29 -1.84 10.92
N TYR A 138 -2.59 -1.53 11.01
CA TYR A 138 -3.20 -0.44 10.25
C TYR A 138 -2.53 0.91 10.52
N ILE A 139 -2.37 1.29 11.80
CA ILE A 139 -1.77 2.57 12.17
C ILE A 139 -0.28 2.58 11.78
N GLY A 140 0.45 1.52 12.09
CA GLY A 140 1.87 1.41 11.74
C GLY A 140 2.11 1.53 10.24
N GLY A 141 1.31 0.82 9.43
CA GLY A 141 1.42 0.87 7.97
C GLY A 141 0.90 2.16 7.33
N THR A 142 -0.02 2.89 7.97
CA THR A 142 -0.52 4.18 7.43
C THR A 142 0.39 5.35 7.82
N LEU A 143 1.20 5.20 8.86
CA LEU A 143 2.19 6.19 9.26
C LEU A 143 3.54 6.03 8.53
N ALA A 144 3.82 4.83 8.03
CA ALA A 144 4.97 4.52 7.18
C ALA A 144 4.92 5.31 5.88
#